data_AF-A0A562SYQ0-F1
#
_entry.id   AF-A0A562SYQ0-F1
#
_cell.length_a   1.000
_cell.length_b   1.000
_cell.length_c   1.000
_cell.angle_alpha   90.00
_cell.angle_beta   90.00
_cell.angle_gamma   90.00
#
_symmetry.space_group_name_H-M   'P 1'
#
loop_
_entity.id
_entity.type
_entity.pdbx_description
1 polymer ?
#
loop_
_entity_poly.entity_id
_entity_poly.type
_entity_poly.pdbx_seq_one_letter_code
_entity_poly.pdbx_strand_id
1 'polypeptide(L)'
;MRGGDHPQQEQDTTPKPARNGFFRRLGEYRDSIRNKNYRDSLIRRITRQDAPEPVSADSSLVKSERYFQPFAGRVVRDIYYRQVQVFGPRNINDTTFSSSMRLLKLANRLHYTTNEWVIRQSLFFREHDTIDPYTMADNERYLRNRPFIQDARLYIINAAASPDSVDLLVVTKDVFEYGADLSNLTTTSFRGGVSNNNLFGAGQAIDIGVSWRNDWQPPWGTSIRYTKFNVAGSFIDASAGYTTLNDYTPVALDTGVLEGSYYININRPLYRNSAALVGGLFLAENFSINHWSRPDSLYRDYRYQVIDGWIGYNFIRPTKKELDESYKPNVAILLRHYNLFFQRSPHQPKFQADPVYNDRRYYLAQLRAFRQDFFKAHHFFGFGRTEDIPLGYNAAISSGWESWKGRRRLYTALEMQKFWSTRRQGLFNTMLGLSSFWRNRASEDAVIHARVEYYSRLLNNFAGGYLRQFNSIDYLGNPNNFFYKPLSIDVENGIWGYRGTRMTGYQRLNVRSETVYYSPLKVLGFKFNFSSYLQFTQLTENNNSIFKNPLRSAVGLGVRIRNENMSFNTLRVAAFYMPDAPAPVNPLFFEITTVVDFRFDISALRSPQFLQFR
;
A
#
# COMPACT_ATOMS: atom_id res chain seq x y z
N MET A 1 -44.71 -89.26 2.57
CA MET A 1 -44.84 -90.00 1.29
C MET A 1 -44.13 -89.20 0.21
N ARG A 2 -43.16 -89.83 -0.49
CA ARG A 2 -42.46 -89.49 -1.76
C ARG A 2 -42.03 -88.02 -1.96
N GLY A 3 -40.76 -87.66 -2.14
CA GLY A 3 -39.60 -88.36 -2.72
C GLY A 3 -39.19 -87.66 -4.02
N GLY A 4 -37.94 -87.21 -4.14
CA GLY A 4 -37.43 -86.58 -5.36
C GLY A 4 -36.01 -86.01 -5.23
N ASP A 5 -35.03 -86.89 -5.47
CA ASP A 5 -33.68 -86.75 -6.04
C ASP A 5 -32.89 -85.42 -5.96
N HIS A 6 -31.68 -85.53 -5.41
CA HIS A 6 -30.53 -84.66 -5.63
C HIS A 6 -29.76 -85.06 -6.90
N PRO A 7 -29.07 -84.11 -7.57
CA PRO A 7 -27.61 -84.13 -7.49
C PRO A 7 -26.90 -82.76 -7.42
N GLN A 8 -25.80 -82.77 -6.65
CA GLN A 8 -24.53 -82.02 -6.67
C GLN A 8 -24.43 -80.64 -7.36
N GLN A 9 -24.07 -79.62 -6.58
CA GLN A 9 -23.59 -78.30 -7.03
C GLN A 9 -22.07 -78.17 -6.82
N GLU A 10 -21.36 -77.75 -7.87
CA GLU A 10 -19.97 -77.28 -7.84
C GLU A 10 -19.83 -76.00 -7.01
N GLN A 11 -18.79 -75.94 -6.18
CA GLN A 11 -18.41 -74.76 -5.40
C GLN A 11 -17.65 -73.76 -6.28
N ASP A 12 -18.29 -72.62 -6.57
CA ASP A 12 -17.64 -71.46 -7.16
C ASP A 12 -17.23 -70.48 -6.04
N THR A 13 -15.95 -70.49 -5.66
CA THR A 13 -15.40 -69.62 -4.61
C THR A 13 -15.20 -68.19 -5.14
N THR A 14 -16.15 -67.30 -4.83
CA THR A 14 -15.97 -65.85 -5.02
C THR A 14 -15.08 -65.28 -3.89
N PRO A 15 -13.97 -64.57 -4.20
CA PRO A 15 -13.17 -63.94 -3.16
C PRO A 15 -13.85 -62.68 -2.60
N LYS A 16 -13.89 -62.56 -1.27
CA LYS A 16 -14.40 -61.39 -0.53
C LYS A 16 -13.69 -60.09 -0.97
N PRO A 17 -14.40 -58.94 -1.10
CA PRO A 17 -13.77 -57.68 -1.47
C PRO A 17 -12.82 -57.20 -0.37
N ALA A 18 -11.55 -57.00 -0.73
CA ALA A 18 -10.53 -56.48 0.17
C ALA A 18 -10.84 -55.03 0.60
N ARG A 19 -10.65 -54.75 1.89
CA ARG A 19 -10.80 -53.40 2.49
C ARG A 19 -9.80 -52.43 1.88
N ASN A 20 -10.29 -51.45 1.11
CA ASN A 20 -9.50 -50.41 0.47
C ASN A 20 -8.91 -49.41 1.50
N GLY A 21 -7.61 -49.51 1.77
CA GLY A 21 -6.89 -48.64 2.72
C GLY A 21 -6.54 -47.24 2.19
N PHE A 22 -6.55 -46.27 3.10
CA PHE A 22 -6.21 -44.85 2.89
C PHE A 22 -4.88 -44.61 2.15
N PHE A 23 -3.86 -45.44 2.42
CA PHE A 23 -2.53 -45.33 1.81
C PHE A 23 -2.52 -45.64 0.30
N ARG A 24 -3.41 -46.51 -0.19
CA ARG A 24 -3.53 -46.81 -1.63
C ARG A 24 -4.24 -45.67 -2.37
N ARG A 25 -5.23 -45.01 -1.74
CA ARG A 25 -5.84 -43.77 -2.26
C ARG A 25 -4.84 -42.62 -2.32
N LEU A 26 -3.89 -42.55 -1.39
CA LEU A 26 -2.81 -41.55 -1.41
C LEU A 26 -1.78 -41.83 -2.52
N GLY A 27 -1.48 -43.11 -2.79
CA GLY A 27 -0.67 -43.54 -3.93
C GLY A 27 -1.34 -43.24 -5.28
N GLU A 28 -2.61 -43.60 -5.44
CA GLU A 28 -3.41 -43.30 -6.62
C GLU A 28 -3.62 -41.78 -6.82
N TYR A 29 -3.74 -41.01 -5.73
CA TYR A 29 -3.78 -39.54 -5.78
C TYR A 29 -2.44 -38.95 -6.21
N ARG A 30 -1.31 -39.43 -5.67
CA ARG A 30 0.04 -39.03 -6.09
C ARG A 30 0.31 -39.36 -7.57
N ASP A 31 -0.12 -40.53 -8.03
CA ASP A 31 0.04 -40.96 -9.42
C ASP A 31 -0.92 -40.21 -10.36
N SER A 32 -2.12 -39.85 -9.89
CA SER A 32 -3.04 -38.97 -10.64
C SER A 32 -2.46 -37.56 -10.83
N ILE A 33 -1.70 -37.02 -9.86
CA ILE A 33 -1.01 -35.72 -9.98
C ILE A 33 0.15 -35.77 -10.98
N ARG A 34 0.69 -36.96 -11.32
CA ARG A 34 1.72 -37.11 -12.38
C ARG A 34 1.13 -37.17 -13.80
N ASN A 35 -0.15 -37.47 -13.95
CA ASN A 35 -0.79 -37.61 -15.27
C ASN A 35 -1.21 -36.24 -15.83
N LYS A 36 -0.67 -35.87 -17.00
CA LYS A 36 -0.87 -34.56 -17.65
C LYS A 36 -2.35 -34.24 -17.89
N ASN A 37 -3.13 -35.23 -18.33
CA ASN A 37 -4.56 -35.06 -18.62
C ASN A 37 -5.41 -34.88 -17.35
N TYR A 38 -5.01 -35.50 -16.24
CA TYR A 38 -5.67 -35.32 -14.95
C TYR A 38 -5.31 -33.97 -14.35
N ARG A 39 -4.03 -33.54 -14.42
CA ARG A 39 -3.62 -32.16 -14.06
C ARG A 39 -4.38 -31.12 -14.88
N ASP A 40 -4.49 -31.28 -16.19
CA ASP A 40 -5.17 -30.30 -17.05
C ASP A 40 -6.68 -30.26 -16.78
N SER A 41 -7.32 -31.39 -16.49
CA SER A 41 -8.75 -31.43 -16.08
C SER A 41 -8.99 -30.91 -14.66
N LEU A 42 -8.09 -31.19 -13.71
CA LEU A 42 -8.16 -30.67 -12.35
C LEU A 42 -7.90 -29.15 -12.34
N ILE A 43 -6.90 -28.70 -13.10
CA ILE A 43 -6.61 -27.27 -13.30
C ILE A 43 -7.82 -26.61 -13.95
N ARG A 44 -8.36 -27.10 -15.08
CA ARG A 44 -9.58 -26.53 -15.70
C ARG A 44 -10.78 -26.49 -14.74
N ARG A 45 -10.99 -27.55 -13.96
CA ARG A 45 -12.09 -27.65 -12.98
C ARG A 45 -11.91 -26.75 -11.77
N ILE A 46 -10.66 -26.45 -11.38
CA ILE A 46 -10.30 -25.56 -10.26
C ILE A 46 -10.22 -24.08 -10.72
N THR A 47 -9.80 -23.82 -11.96
CA THR A 47 -9.57 -22.47 -12.50
C THR A 47 -10.83 -21.83 -13.08
N ARG A 48 -11.84 -22.62 -13.47
CA ARG A 48 -13.04 -22.12 -14.18
C ARG A 48 -12.65 -21.16 -15.32
N GLN A 49 -11.82 -21.65 -16.23
CA GLN A 49 -11.32 -20.90 -17.39
C GLN A 49 -12.43 -20.47 -18.39
N ASP A 50 -13.66 -21.02 -18.26
CA ASP A 50 -14.75 -20.85 -19.23
C ASP A 50 -15.78 -19.77 -18.86
N ALA A 51 -15.50 -18.89 -17.90
CA ALA A 51 -16.25 -17.63 -17.83
C ALA A 51 -15.59 -16.66 -18.81
N PRO A 52 -16.22 -16.30 -19.95
CA PRO A 52 -15.65 -15.32 -20.86
C PRO A 52 -15.35 -14.06 -20.05
N GLU A 53 -14.09 -13.60 -20.11
CA GLU A 53 -13.75 -12.32 -19.53
C GLU A 53 -14.65 -11.28 -20.21
N PRO A 54 -15.54 -10.57 -19.48
CA PRO A 54 -16.29 -9.51 -20.11
C PRO A 54 -15.28 -8.55 -20.71
N VAL A 55 -15.49 -8.22 -21.99
CA VAL A 55 -14.64 -7.30 -22.75
C VAL A 55 -14.74 -5.94 -22.08
N SER A 56 -13.92 -5.71 -21.06
CA SER A 56 -13.73 -4.38 -20.50
C SER A 56 -12.83 -3.65 -21.48
N ALA A 57 -13.45 -3.04 -22.49
CA ALA A 57 -12.86 -1.93 -23.24
C ALA A 57 -12.71 -0.72 -22.30
N ASP A 58 -11.97 -0.88 -21.21
CA ASP A 58 -12.05 -0.05 -20.01
C ASP A 58 -10.64 0.29 -19.48
N SER A 59 -9.72 0.49 -20.41
CA SER A 59 -8.46 1.22 -20.20
C SER A 59 -8.51 2.61 -20.84
N SER A 60 -9.71 3.13 -21.14
CA SER A 60 -9.86 4.54 -21.46
C SER A 60 -9.77 5.33 -20.14
N LEU A 61 -8.87 6.31 -20.09
CA LEU A 61 -8.82 7.27 -18.98
C LEU A 61 -10.10 8.11 -19.04
N VAL A 62 -11.19 7.62 -18.45
CA VAL A 62 -12.44 8.35 -18.31
C VAL A 62 -12.47 9.08 -16.98
N LYS A 63 -12.78 10.38 -17.06
CA LYS A 63 -13.00 11.27 -15.92
C LYS A 63 -14.11 10.72 -15.02
N SER A 64 -13.84 10.60 -13.73
CA SER A 64 -14.78 9.98 -12.77
C SER A 64 -16.06 10.79 -12.59
N GLU A 65 -16.00 12.12 -12.72
CA GLU A 65 -17.12 13.04 -12.58
C GLU A 65 -18.10 13.03 -13.76
N ARG A 66 -17.67 12.55 -14.95
CA ARG A 66 -18.42 12.65 -16.20
C ARG A 66 -19.81 12.00 -16.13
N TYR A 67 -19.96 10.92 -15.37
CA TYR A 67 -21.23 10.21 -15.19
C TYR A 67 -22.30 11.05 -14.47
N PHE A 68 -21.89 11.93 -13.55
CA PHE A 68 -22.81 12.73 -12.73
C PHE A 68 -23.13 14.10 -13.35
N GLN A 69 -22.36 14.55 -14.34
CA GLN A 69 -22.54 15.86 -15.00
C GLN A 69 -23.98 16.13 -15.49
N PRO A 70 -24.69 15.17 -16.13
CA PRO A 70 -26.08 15.41 -16.59
C PRO A 70 -27.10 15.65 -15.48
N PHE A 71 -26.75 15.32 -14.23
CA PHE A 71 -27.63 15.43 -13.07
C PHE A 71 -27.20 16.54 -12.11
N ALA A 72 -26.20 17.35 -12.49
CA ALA A 72 -25.69 18.45 -11.67
C ALA A 72 -26.83 19.40 -11.26
N GLY A 73 -26.84 19.79 -9.98
CA GLY A 73 -27.84 20.70 -9.42
C GLY A 73 -29.18 20.07 -9.01
N ARG A 74 -29.50 18.84 -9.45
CA ARG A 74 -30.72 18.13 -8.99
C ARG A 74 -30.63 17.80 -7.50
N VAL A 75 -31.78 17.74 -6.83
CA VAL A 75 -31.88 17.44 -5.38
C VAL A 75 -31.90 15.93 -5.15
N VAL A 76 -31.09 15.45 -4.22
CA VAL A 76 -31.12 14.06 -3.74
C VAL A 76 -32.34 13.88 -2.84
N ARG A 77 -33.28 13.01 -3.22
CA ARG A 77 -34.45 12.70 -2.37
C ARG A 77 -34.09 11.66 -1.33
N ASP A 78 -33.81 10.46 -1.80
CA ASP A 78 -33.55 9.28 -0.97
C ASP A 78 -32.21 8.64 -1.33
N ILE A 79 -31.54 8.08 -0.32
CA ILE A 79 -30.30 7.33 -0.49
C ILE A 79 -30.51 5.88 -0.07
N TYR A 80 -30.37 4.97 -1.03
CA TYR A 80 -30.48 3.54 -0.84
C TYR A 80 -29.10 2.89 -0.76
N TYR A 81 -28.96 1.83 0.03
CA TYR A 81 -27.71 1.12 0.22
C TYR A 81 -27.85 -0.33 -0.26
N ARG A 82 -26.87 -0.80 -1.04
CA ARG A 82 -26.78 -2.19 -1.47
C ARG A 82 -25.36 -2.69 -1.26
N GLN A 83 -25.24 -3.83 -0.59
CA GLN A 83 -23.96 -4.46 -0.30
C GLN A 83 -23.83 -5.76 -1.08
N VAL A 84 -22.76 -5.87 -1.86
CA VAL A 84 -22.46 -7.05 -2.68
C VAL A 84 -21.64 -8.03 -1.85
N GLN A 85 -21.92 -9.33 -2.01
CA GLN A 85 -21.15 -10.39 -1.34
C GLN A 85 -19.66 -10.34 -1.74
N VAL A 86 -18.79 -10.51 -0.74
CA VAL A 86 -17.32 -10.51 -0.88
C VAL A 86 -16.84 -11.52 -1.92
N PHE A 87 -17.27 -12.78 -1.81
CA PHE A 87 -17.01 -13.83 -2.80
C PHE A 87 -18.14 -13.94 -3.84
N GLY A 88 -18.60 -12.78 -4.32
CA GLY A 88 -19.58 -12.63 -5.40
C GLY A 88 -18.96 -12.32 -6.76
N PRO A 89 -19.74 -11.77 -7.70
CA PRO A 89 -19.28 -11.41 -9.04
C PRO A 89 -18.07 -10.46 -9.00
N ARG A 90 -17.23 -10.53 -10.04
CA ARG A 90 -16.03 -9.67 -10.16
C ARG A 90 -16.41 -8.20 -10.29
N ASN A 91 -17.48 -7.92 -11.04
CA ASN A 91 -18.00 -6.59 -11.27
C ASN A 91 -19.24 -6.37 -10.39
N ILE A 92 -19.33 -5.22 -9.73
CA ILE A 92 -20.53 -4.81 -8.99
C ILE A 92 -21.77 -4.79 -9.91
N ASN A 93 -21.57 -4.55 -11.21
CA ASN A 93 -22.65 -4.51 -12.21
C ASN A 93 -23.22 -5.89 -12.58
N ASP A 94 -22.54 -7.00 -12.24
CA ASP A 94 -23.00 -8.34 -12.59
C ASP A 94 -23.84 -8.90 -11.42
N THR A 95 -25.13 -9.14 -11.66
CA THR A 95 -26.06 -9.67 -10.65
C THR A 95 -26.32 -11.16 -10.75
N THR A 96 -25.67 -11.86 -11.70
CA THR A 96 -26.02 -13.24 -12.08
C THR A 96 -25.11 -14.32 -11.48
N PHE A 97 -24.07 -13.91 -10.75
CA PHE A 97 -23.04 -14.83 -10.26
C PHE A 97 -23.52 -15.68 -9.07
N SER A 98 -23.44 -17.01 -9.24
CA SER A 98 -23.56 -17.96 -8.14
C SER A 98 -22.33 -18.88 -8.08
N SER A 99 -21.80 -19.11 -6.86
CA SER A 99 -20.69 -20.03 -6.65
C SER A 99 -21.15 -21.34 -6.02
N SER A 100 -20.89 -22.45 -6.69
CA SER A 100 -21.17 -23.81 -6.22
C SER A 100 -20.19 -24.34 -5.14
N MET A 101 -19.16 -23.58 -4.75
CA MET A 101 -18.12 -24.07 -3.81
C MET A 101 -18.50 -23.85 -2.34
N ARG A 102 -18.53 -24.95 -1.56
CA ARG A 102 -18.87 -24.94 -0.13
C ARG A 102 -17.96 -24.05 0.72
N LEU A 103 -16.66 -24.00 0.41
CA LEU A 103 -15.69 -23.17 1.13
C LEU A 103 -15.99 -21.67 0.99
N LEU A 104 -16.35 -21.21 -0.22
CA LEU A 104 -16.71 -19.80 -0.45
C LEU A 104 -18.02 -19.42 0.25
N LYS A 105 -18.98 -20.36 0.35
CA LYS A 105 -20.22 -20.16 1.12
C LYS A 105 -19.95 -20.07 2.63
N LEU A 106 -19.04 -20.89 3.15
CA LEU A 106 -18.62 -20.81 4.56
C LEU A 106 -17.90 -19.49 4.85
N ALA A 107 -16.99 -19.06 3.97
CA ALA A 107 -16.30 -17.78 4.11
C ALA A 107 -17.28 -16.59 4.10
N ASN A 108 -18.25 -16.57 3.19
CA ASN A 108 -19.31 -15.56 3.18
C ASN A 108 -20.17 -15.58 4.47
N ARG A 109 -20.33 -16.74 5.13
CA ARG A 109 -21.06 -16.86 6.41
C ARG A 109 -20.26 -16.34 7.61
N LEU A 110 -18.93 -16.43 7.54
CA LEU A 110 -18.02 -15.96 8.59
C LEU A 110 -17.69 -14.47 8.48
N HIS A 111 -17.92 -13.87 7.30
CA HIS A 111 -17.70 -12.46 7.04
C HIS A 111 -18.75 -11.59 7.74
N TYR A 112 -18.30 -10.56 8.44
CA TYR A 112 -19.15 -9.48 8.91
C TYR A 112 -19.25 -8.39 7.85
N THR A 113 -20.46 -8.22 7.30
CA THR A 113 -20.76 -7.13 6.39
C THR A 113 -20.65 -5.79 7.11
N THR A 114 -20.07 -4.78 6.45
CA THR A 114 -20.00 -3.42 6.98
C THR A 114 -21.40 -2.93 7.31
N ASN A 115 -21.59 -2.32 8.48
CA ASN A 115 -22.90 -1.79 8.84
C ASN A 115 -23.23 -0.55 8.00
N GLU A 116 -24.50 -0.39 7.63
CA GLU A 116 -24.97 0.74 6.81
C GLU A 116 -24.61 2.11 7.40
N TRP A 117 -24.67 2.25 8.74
CA TRP A 117 -24.32 3.50 9.42
C TRP A 117 -22.87 3.93 9.18
N VAL A 118 -21.94 2.99 8.97
CA VAL A 118 -20.53 3.27 8.65
C VAL A 118 -20.42 3.86 7.24
N ILE A 119 -21.18 3.30 6.30
CA ILE A 119 -21.24 3.80 4.90
C ILE A 119 -21.89 5.18 4.89
N ARG A 120 -23.02 5.35 5.56
CA ARG A 120 -23.73 6.63 5.68
C ARG A 120 -22.86 7.73 6.27
N GLN A 121 -22.12 7.45 7.35
CA GLN A 121 -21.19 8.41 7.96
C GLN A 121 -20.00 8.75 7.05
N SER A 122 -19.73 7.94 6.04
CA SER A 122 -18.65 8.12 5.07
C SER A 122 -19.08 8.89 3.82
N LEU A 123 -20.36 9.23 3.68
CA LEU A 123 -20.88 10.05 2.58
C LEU A 123 -20.59 11.55 2.80
N PHE A 124 -20.31 12.27 1.72
CA PHE A 124 -20.05 13.73 1.73
C PHE A 124 -21.30 14.58 1.52
N PHE A 125 -22.42 13.92 1.26
CA PHE A 125 -23.73 14.50 0.97
C PHE A 125 -24.78 13.77 1.79
N ARG A 126 -25.94 14.39 1.94
CA ARG A 126 -27.11 13.85 2.62
C ARG A 126 -28.32 13.98 1.71
N GLU A 127 -29.42 13.37 2.14
CA GLU A 127 -30.74 13.64 1.57
C GLU A 127 -31.01 15.15 1.62
N HIS A 128 -31.67 15.66 0.59
CA HIS A 128 -31.93 17.07 0.32
C HIS A 128 -30.73 17.94 -0.09
N ASP A 129 -29.52 17.39 -0.19
CA ASP A 129 -28.41 18.08 -0.85
C ASP A 129 -28.56 18.08 -2.38
N THR A 130 -27.93 19.04 -3.04
CA THR A 130 -27.83 19.06 -4.51
C THR A 130 -26.66 18.20 -5.00
N ILE A 131 -26.82 17.60 -6.19
CA ILE A 131 -25.77 16.84 -6.84
C ILE A 131 -24.65 17.78 -7.30
N ASP A 132 -23.47 17.56 -6.74
CA ASP A 132 -22.20 18.04 -7.25
C ASP A 132 -21.42 16.84 -7.84
N PRO A 133 -21.20 16.80 -9.18
CA PRO A 133 -20.48 15.72 -9.84
C PRO A 133 -19.10 15.41 -9.25
N TYR A 134 -18.38 16.42 -8.79
CA TYR A 134 -17.05 16.26 -8.21
C TYR A 134 -17.13 15.65 -6.81
N THR A 135 -18.08 16.10 -5.98
CA THR A 135 -18.33 15.51 -4.67
C THR A 135 -18.74 14.04 -4.76
N MET A 136 -19.58 13.67 -5.74
CA MET A 136 -19.98 12.27 -5.97
C MET A 136 -18.79 11.39 -6.37
N ALA A 137 -17.98 11.84 -7.33
CA ALA A 137 -16.78 11.13 -7.75
C ALA A 137 -15.74 10.99 -6.63
N ASP A 138 -15.53 12.07 -5.86
CA ASP A 138 -14.66 12.07 -4.68
C ASP A 138 -15.15 11.08 -3.62
N ASN A 139 -16.48 10.96 -3.43
CA ASN A 139 -17.03 10.07 -2.42
C ASN A 139 -16.88 8.59 -2.79
N GLU A 140 -17.10 8.23 -4.06
CA GLU A 140 -16.78 6.89 -4.53
C GLU A 140 -15.31 6.53 -4.27
N ARG A 141 -14.39 7.44 -4.61
CA ARG A 141 -12.94 7.26 -4.35
C ARG A 141 -12.67 7.12 -2.86
N TYR A 142 -13.28 7.97 -2.03
CA TYR A 142 -13.09 7.94 -0.58
C TYR A 142 -13.49 6.59 0.02
N LEU A 143 -14.64 6.04 -0.40
CA LEU A 143 -15.10 4.72 0.01
C LEU A 143 -14.11 3.63 -0.44
N ARG A 144 -13.68 3.61 -1.71
CA ARG A 144 -12.68 2.64 -2.23
C ARG A 144 -11.31 2.69 -1.53
N ASN A 145 -10.96 3.81 -0.91
CA ASN A 145 -9.73 3.96 -0.14
C ASN A 145 -9.82 3.50 1.31
N ARG A 146 -11.01 3.09 1.77
CA ARG A 146 -11.15 2.44 3.07
C ARG A 146 -10.60 1.01 2.99
N PRO A 147 -9.87 0.54 4.00
CA PRO A 147 -9.20 -0.78 3.95
C PRO A 147 -10.19 -1.96 3.89
N PHE A 148 -11.45 -1.75 4.29
CA PHE A 148 -12.50 -2.76 4.32
C PHE A 148 -13.41 -2.74 3.07
N ILE A 149 -13.26 -1.78 2.16
CA ILE A 149 -14.06 -1.67 0.94
C ILE A 149 -13.18 -1.99 -0.28
N GLN A 150 -13.61 -2.96 -1.08
CA GLN A 150 -12.94 -3.37 -2.31
C GLN A 150 -13.30 -2.43 -3.47
N ASP A 151 -14.60 -2.15 -3.63
CA ASP A 151 -15.13 -1.29 -4.68
C ASP A 151 -16.41 -0.59 -4.18
N ALA A 152 -16.67 0.61 -4.72
CA ALA A 152 -17.82 1.43 -4.39
C ALA A 152 -18.27 2.22 -5.61
N ARG A 153 -19.59 2.27 -5.83
CA ARG A 153 -20.25 2.94 -6.96
C ARG A 153 -21.49 3.67 -6.48
N LEU A 154 -21.72 4.86 -7.03
CA LEU A 154 -22.95 5.61 -6.83
C LEU A 154 -23.74 5.57 -8.15
N TYR A 155 -24.97 5.08 -8.10
CA TYR A 155 -25.88 5.10 -9.23
C TYR A 155 -27.00 6.11 -9.00
N ILE A 156 -27.34 6.83 -10.06
CA ILE A 156 -28.54 7.65 -10.10
C ILE A 156 -29.70 6.72 -10.50
N ILE A 157 -30.68 6.60 -9.62
CA ILE A 157 -31.92 5.85 -9.86
C ILE A 157 -33.11 6.79 -9.88
N ASN A 158 -34.18 6.40 -10.58
CA ASN A 158 -35.46 7.12 -10.66
C ASN A 158 -35.40 8.59 -11.13
N ALA A 159 -34.37 8.99 -11.88
CA ALA A 159 -34.21 10.37 -12.39
C ALA A 159 -35.28 10.82 -13.40
N ALA A 160 -36.16 9.93 -13.83
CA ALA A 160 -37.29 10.22 -14.72
C ALA A 160 -38.59 10.53 -13.96
N ALA A 161 -38.68 10.24 -12.66
CA ALA A 161 -39.89 10.42 -11.88
C ALA A 161 -40.15 11.89 -11.47
N SER A 162 -39.12 12.73 -11.52
CA SER A 162 -39.19 14.17 -11.23
C SER A 162 -38.07 14.89 -11.98
N PRO A 163 -38.34 16.02 -12.66
CA PRO A 163 -37.31 16.77 -13.39
C PRO A 163 -36.19 17.29 -12.48
N ASP A 164 -36.54 17.66 -11.24
CA ASP A 164 -35.67 18.42 -10.34
C ASP A 164 -35.00 17.57 -9.26
N SER A 165 -35.34 16.28 -9.20
CA SER A 165 -34.91 15.41 -8.11
C SER A 165 -34.58 13.99 -8.55
N VAL A 166 -33.72 13.33 -7.79
CA VAL A 166 -33.13 12.03 -8.11
C VAL A 166 -32.94 11.20 -6.84
N ASP A 167 -32.93 9.89 -7.01
CA ASP A 167 -32.63 8.94 -5.94
C ASP A 167 -31.21 8.41 -6.17
N LEU A 168 -30.50 8.09 -5.09
CA LEU A 168 -29.15 7.56 -5.15
C LEU A 168 -29.10 6.13 -4.63
N LEU A 169 -28.40 5.26 -5.35
CA LEU A 169 -28.08 3.91 -4.88
C LEU A 169 -26.57 3.80 -4.65
N VAL A 170 -26.18 3.68 -3.39
CA VAL A 170 -24.81 3.41 -2.97
C VAL A 170 -24.57 1.92 -2.97
N VAL A 171 -23.73 1.45 -3.91
CA VAL A 171 -23.36 0.04 -3.99
C VAL A 171 -21.93 -0.14 -3.52
N THR A 172 -21.74 -0.96 -2.49
CA THR A 172 -20.42 -1.28 -1.94
C THR A 172 -20.14 -2.76 -2.05
N LYS A 173 -18.86 -3.11 -2.22
CA LYS A 173 -18.37 -4.48 -2.11
C LYS A 173 -17.25 -4.51 -1.09
N ASP A 174 -17.44 -5.30 -0.05
CA ASP A 174 -16.49 -5.43 1.04
C ASP A 174 -15.33 -6.37 0.68
N VAL A 175 -14.22 -6.22 1.39
CA VAL A 175 -13.11 -7.18 1.41
C VAL A 175 -13.31 -8.11 2.60
N PHE A 176 -12.90 -9.38 2.48
CA PHE A 176 -12.83 -10.29 3.62
C PHE A 176 -11.86 -9.73 4.67
N GLU A 177 -12.39 -9.42 5.85
CA GLU A 177 -11.80 -8.55 6.86
C GLU A 177 -10.55 -9.13 7.52
N TYR A 178 -10.43 -10.47 7.54
CA TYR A 178 -9.28 -11.15 8.12
C TYR A 178 -8.07 -11.13 7.19
N GLY A 179 -6.99 -10.53 7.68
CA GLY A 179 -5.71 -10.42 7.04
C GLY A 179 -4.65 -11.31 7.71
N ALA A 180 -3.64 -11.70 6.94
CA ALA A 180 -2.44 -12.35 7.44
C ALA A 180 -1.24 -11.86 6.62
N ASP A 181 -0.11 -11.62 7.28
CA ASP A 181 1.13 -11.23 6.64
C ASP A 181 2.29 -12.13 7.09
N LEU A 182 3.26 -12.28 6.18
CA LEU A 182 4.49 -13.01 6.43
C LEU A 182 5.63 -12.21 5.81
N SER A 183 6.30 -11.43 6.64
CA SER A 183 7.37 -10.53 6.21
C SER A 183 8.73 -11.23 6.16
N ASN A 184 8.98 -12.16 7.08
CA ASN A 184 10.24 -12.91 7.13
C ASN A 184 10.00 -14.36 7.58
N LEU A 185 10.55 -15.31 6.83
CA LEU A 185 10.57 -16.73 7.19
C LEU A 185 11.91 -17.34 6.77
N THR A 186 12.78 -17.59 7.75
CA THR A 186 14.02 -18.34 7.59
C THR A 186 14.09 -19.46 8.63
N THR A 187 15.13 -20.30 8.56
CA THR A 187 15.39 -21.35 9.56
C THR A 187 15.61 -20.82 10.97
N THR A 188 15.98 -19.54 11.11
CA THR A 188 16.36 -18.89 12.38
C THR A 188 15.49 -17.70 12.75
N SER A 189 14.55 -17.30 11.89
CA SER A 189 13.71 -16.13 12.12
C SER A 189 12.33 -16.26 11.51
N PHE A 190 11.33 -15.74 12.21
CA PHE A 190 9.95 -15.66 11.78
C PHE A 190 9.41 -14.27 12.11
N ARG A 191 8.68 -13.65 11.18
CA ARG A 191 7.90 -12.44 11.45
C ARG A 191 6.64 -12.47 10.61
N GLY A 192 5.50 -12.35 11.27
CA GLY A 192 4.20 -12.28 10.63
C GLY A 192 3.18 -11.66 11.56
N GLY A 193 1.97 -11.49 11.05
CA GLY A 193 0.89 -10.87 11.76
C GLY A 193 -0.47 -11.34 11.27
N VAL A 194 -1.47 -11.07 12.08
CA VAL A 194 -2.88 -11.24 11.75
C VAL A 194 -3.59 -9.92 11.94
N SER A 195 -4.56 -9.63 11.09
CA SER A 195 -5.35 -8.42 11.21
C SER A 195 -6.83 -8.70 10.97
N ASN A 196 -7.67 -7.85 11.53
CA ASN A 196 -9.06 -7.72 11.13
C ASN A 196 -9.29 -6.25 10.79
N ASN A 197 -9.67 -5.94 9.55
CA ASN A 197 -9.81 -4.57 9.06
C ASN A 197 -11.22 -3.98 9.18
N ASN A 198 -12.20 -4.77 9.64
CA ASN A 198 -13.59 -4.36 9.79
C ASN A 198 -14.30 -5.08 10.94
N LEU A 199 -13.75 -4.95 12.14
CA LEU A 199 -14.24 -5.65 13.32
C LEU A 199 -15.73 -5.37 13.53
N PHE A 200 -16.54 -6.45 13.54
CA PHE A 200 -18.00 -6.42 13.67
C PHE A 200 -18.72 -5.52 12.63
N GLY A 201 -18.13 -5.31 11.46
CA GLY A 201 -18.69 -4.43 10.43
C GLY A 201 -18.69 -2.94 10.82
N ALA A 202 -17.91 -2.54 11.82
CA ALA A 202 -18.01 -1.21 12.43
C ALA A 202 -16.90 -0.23 11.98
N GLY A 203 -16.18 -0.52 10.88
CA GLY A 203 -15.08 0.31 10.39
C GLY A 203 -13.93 0.43 11.40
N GLN A 204 -13.59 -0.69 12.03
CA GLN A 204 -12.55 -0.79 13.07
C GLN A 204 -11.51 -1.81 12.63
N ALA A 205 -10.23 -1.54 12.89
CA ALA A 205 -9.16 -2.47 12.64
C ALA A 205 -8.42 -2.85 13.93
N ILE A 206 -8.05 -4.13 14.01
CA ILE A 206 -7.10 -4.66 14.99
C ILE A 206 -5.99 -5.35 14.21
N ASP A 207 -4.74 -4.94 14.46
CA ASP A 207 -3.55 -5.57 13.91
C ASP A 207 -2.74 -6.16 15.06
N ILE A 208 -2.31 -7.42 14.93
CA ILE A 208 -1.44 -8.11 15.89
C ILE A 208 -0.25 -8.70 15.14
N GLY A 209 0.94 -8.23 15.46
CA GLY A 209 2.20 -8.71 14.89
C GLY A 209 3.04 -9.49 15.90
N VAL A 210 3.72 -10.51 15.43
CA VAL A 210 4.69 -11.30 16.21
C VAL A 210 5.96 -11.49 15.40
N SER A 211 7.10 -11.37 16.06
CA SER A 211 8.38 -11.81 15.51
C SER A 211 9.10 -12.72 16.49
N TRP A 212 9.77 -13.74 15.96
CA TRP A 212 10.62 -14.65 16.69
C TRP A 212 11.98 -14.75 16.00
N ARG A 213 13.05 -14.70 16.79
CA ARG A 213 14.43 -14.88 16.34
C ARG A 213 15.24 -15.60 17.40
N ASN A 214 16.01 -16.60 16.97
CA ASN A 214 16.83 -17.39 17.90
C ASN A 214 18.03 -16.62 18.47
N ASP A 215 18.51 -15.60 17.73
CA ASP A 215 19.64 -14.74 18.10
C ASP A 215 19.22 -13.53 18.93
N TRP A 216 17.94 -13.46 19.33
CA TRP A 216 17.38 -12.37 20.12
C TRP A 216 17.11 -12.78 21.57
N GLN A 217 17.25 -11.82 22.48
CA GLN A 217 16.93 -11.95 23.90
C GLN A 217 16.19 -10.70 24.41
N PRO A 218 14.88 -10.78 24.69
CA PRO A 218 14.02 -11.94 24.50
C PRO A 218 13.88 -12.30 23.00
N PRO A 219 13.67 -13.59 22.67
CA PRO A 219 13.59 -14.03 21.28
C PRO A 219 12.33 -13.55 20.56
N TRP A 220 11.37 -12.99 21.29
CA TRP A 220 10.08 -12.55 20.78
C TRP A 220 9.99 -11.02 20.73
N GLY A 221 9.31 -10.52 19.70
CA GLY A 221 8.81 -9.16 19.62
C GLY A 221 7.33 -9.18 19.26
N THR A 222 6.58 -8.17 19.69
CA THR A 222 5.12 -8.11 19.54
C THR A 222 4.67 -6.72 19.14
N SER A 223 3.59 -6.65 18.36
CA SER A 223 2.86 -5.41 18.12
C SER A 223 1.36 -5.62 18.23
N ILE A 224 0.67 -4.61 18.74
CA ILE A 224 -0.79 -4.53 18.73
C ILE A 224 -1.19 -3.11 18.38
N ARG A 225 -2.12 -2.96 17.44
CA ARG A 225 -2.66 -1.66 17.04
C ARG A 225 -4.17 -1.78 16.89
N TYR A 226 -4.87 -0.81 17.46
CA TYR A 226 -6.30 -0.61 17.23
C TYR A 226 -6.50 0.68 16.46
N THR A 227 -7.35 0.65 15.43
CA THR A 227 -7.68 1.81 14.60
C THR A 227 -9.19 1.93 14.43
N LYS A 228 -9.75 3.11 14.68
CA LYS A 228 -11.12 3.48 14.35
C LYS A 228 -11.11 4.42 13.16
N PHE A 229 -11.71 4.00 12.06
CA PHE A 229 -11.86 4.85 10.88
C PHE A 229 -13.08 5.76 11.03
N ASN A 230 -12.96 7.00 10.54
CA ASN A 230 -14.05 7.98 10.48
C ASN A 230 -14.84 8.11 11.80
N VAL A 231 -14.15 8.46 12.89
CA VAL A 231 -14.73 8.58 14.23
C VAL A 231 -15.94 9.53 14.19
N ALA A 232 -17.12 9.02 14.50
CA ALA A 232 -18.39 9.76 14.53
C ALA A 232 -18.73 10.54 13.24
N GLY A 233 -18.24 10.12 12.07
CA GLY A 233 -18.49 10.83 10.81
C GLY A 233 -17.69 12.13 10.62
N SER A 234 -16.64 12.35 11.43
CA SER A 234 -15.78 13.55 11.36
C SER A 234 -14.69 13.49 10.28
N PHE A 235 -14.54 12.33 9.63
CA PHE A 235 -13.44 11.97 8.73
C PHE A 235 -12.08 11.93 9.42
N ILE A 236 -12.08 11.82 10.76
CA ILE A 236 -10.89 11.61 11.58
C ILE A 236 -10.68 10.11 11.75
N ASP A 237 -9.49 9.64 11.41
CA ASP A 237 -9.02 8.29 11.72
C ASP A 237 -8.18 8.36 13.00
N ALA A 238 -8.50 7.53 13.99
CA ALA A 238 -7.81 7.50 15.28
C ALA A 238 -7.22 6.11 15.54
N SER A 239 -5.97 6.03 15.97
CA SER A 239 -5.33 4.78 16.34
C SER A 239 -4.49 4.90 17.60
N ALA A 240 -4.39 3.78 18.31
CA ALA A 240 -3.50 3.61 19.45
C ALA A 240 -2.82 2.25 19.32
N GLY A 241 -1.55 2.18 19.71
CA GLY A 241 -0.79 0.96 19.56
C GLY A 241 0.44 0.86 20.45
N TYR A 242 0.92 -0.37 20.53
CA TYR A 242 2.18 -0.76 21.13
C TYR A 242 2.94 -1.63 20.15
N THR A 243 4.26 -1.46 20.04
CA THR A 243 5.09 -2.29 19.18
C THR A 243 6.52 -2.36 19.65
N THR A 244 7.15 -3.51 19.45
CA THR A 244 8.60 -3.74 19.58
C THR A 244 9.22 -4.22 18.25
N LEU A 245 8.48 -4.09 17.14
CA LEU A 245 8.86 -4.67 15.85
C LEU A 245 9.51 -3.66 14.89
N ASN A 246 9.56 -2.37 15.29
CA ASN A 246 9.88 -1.24 14.42
C ASN A 246 9.01 -1.19 13.15
N ASP A 247 7.76 -1.64 13.25
CA ASP A 247 6.80 -1.76 12.14
C ASP A 247 5.84 -0.56 12.05
N TYR A 248 6.07 0.49 12.84
CA TYR A 248 5.26 1.70 12.86
C TYR A 248 6.06 2.91 12.37
N THR A 249 5.34 3.99 12.03
CA THR A 249 5.92 5.27 11.62
C THR A 249 5.63 6.30 12.71
N PRO A 250 6.60 7.15 13.10
CA PRO A 250 7.95 7.30 12.54
C PRO A 250 8.85 6.08 12.79
N VAL A 251 9.70 5.79 11.81
CA VAL A 251 10.70 4.72 11.87
C VAL A 251 11.65 4.99 13.03
N ALA A 252 12.26 3.92 13.56
CA ALA A 252 13.27 3.98 14.60
C ALA A 252 14.31 5.08 14.33
N LEU A 253 14.76 5.70 15.44
CA LEU A 253 15.62 6.88 15.44
C LEU A 253 16.93 6.66 14.65
N ASP A 254 17.48 5.45 14.71
CA ASP A 254 18.72 5.06 14.05
C ASP A 254 18.61 3.70 13.34
N THR A 255 19.39 3.53 12.28
CA THR A 255 19.42 2.29 11.52
C THR A 255 20.06 1.17 12.34
N GLY A 256 19.42 -0.01 12.33
CA GLY A 256 19.92 -1.18 13.04
C GLY A 256 19.71 -1.17 14.56
N VAL A 257 18.92 -0.23 15.10
CA VAL A 257 18.45 -0.27 16.49
C VAL A 257 17.00 -0.71 16.54
N LEU A 258 16.66 -1.53 17.52
CA LEU A 258 15.29 -1.96 17.80
C LEU A 258 14.71 -1.11 18.93
N GLU A 259 13.49 -0.62 18.72
CA GLU A 259 12.80 0.28 19.62
C GLU A 259 11.41 -0.26 19.94
N GLY A 260 11.02 -0.08 21.20
CA GLY A 260 9.65 -0.21 21.63
C GLY A 260 8.96 1.14 21.61
N SER A 261 7.67 1.14 21.29
CA SER A 261 6.87 2.37 21.24
C SER A 261 5.46 2.15 21.75
N TYR A 262 4.98 3.10 22.54
CA TYR A 262 3.55 3.34 22.77
C TYR A 262 3.15 4.61 22.05
N TYR A 263 2.10 4.56 21.24
CA TYR A 263 1.70 5.72 20.46
C TYR A 263 0.19 5.89 20.33
N ILE A 264 -0.21 7.14 20.13
CA ILE A 264 -1.55 7.57 19.75
C ILE A 264 -1.41 8.43 18.51
N ASN A 265 -2.25 8.17 17.52
CA ASN A 265 -2.30 8.90 16.27
C ASN A 265 -3.73 9.31 15.95
N ILE A 266 -3.93 10.58 15.66
CA ILE A 266 -5.19 11.15 15.21
C ILE A 266 -4.89 11.84 13.89
N ASN A 267 -5.57 11.45 12.83
CA ASN A 267 -5.30 11.99 11.50
C ASN A 267 -6.60 12.28 10.76
N ARG A 268 -6.77 13.52 10.34
CA ARG A 268 -7.82 13.95 9.42
C ARG A 268 -7.19 14.19 8.04
N PRO A 269 -7.21 13.18 7.15
CA PRO A 269 -6.61 13.29 5.83
C PRO A 269 -7.41 14.25 4.93
N LEU A 270 -6.87 14.55 3.75
CA LEU A 270 -7.64 15.20 2.69
C LEU A 270 -8.70 14.21 2.14
N TYR A 271 -9.84 14.12 2.83
CA TYR A 271 -10.90 13.17 2.49
C TYR A 271 -11.62 13.50 1.18
N ARG A 272 -11.68 14.78 0.80
CA ARG A 272 -12.17 15.27 -0.50
C ARG A 272 -11.33 16.45 -0.98
N ASN A 273 -11.29 16.70 -2.28
CA ASN A 273 -10.45 17.74 -2.87
C ASN A 273 -10.81 19.15 -2.36
N SER A 274 -12.11 19.37 -2.08
CA SER A 274 -12.66 20.62 -1.53
C SER A 274 -12.71 20.68 0.00
N ALA A 275 -12.02 19.78 0.72
CA ALA A 275 -12.02 19.81 2.19
C ALA A 275 -11.31 21.09 2.69
N ALA A 276 -11.95 21.78 3.62
CA ALA A 276 -11.44 23.04 4.16
C ALA A 276 -10.27 22.84 5.14
N LEU A 277 -10.35 21.80 5.96
CA LEU A 277 -9.48 21.60 7.11
C LEU A 277 -8.96 20.17 7.12
N VAL A 278 -7.64 20.06 7.26
CA VAL A 278 -6.89 18.81 7.44
C VAL A 278 -5.97 18.97 8.65
N GLY A 279 -5.51 17.87 9.23
CA GLY A 279 -4.58 17.95 10.35
C GLY A 279 -4.36 16.61 11.01
N GLY A 280 -3.47 16.60 11.99
CA GLY A 280 -3.21 15.41 12.78
C GLY A 280 -2.37 15.69 14.00
N LEU A 281 -2.41 14.73 14.91
CA LEU A 281 -1.69 14.71 16.17
C LEU A 281 -1.10 13.32 16.36
N PHE A 282 0.20 13.25 16.56
CA PHE A 282 0.93 12.03 16.87
C PHE A 282 1.70 12.24 18.17
N LEU A 283 1.44 11.34 19.12
CA LEU A 283 2.09 11.30 20.42
C LEU A 283 2.72 9.93 20.57
N ALA A 284 4.00 9.86 20.94
CA ALA A 284 4.65 8.59 21.19
C ALA A 284 5.68 8.68 22.32
N GLU A 285 5.84 7.55 22.99
CA GLU A 285 6.93 7.30 23.92
C GLU A 285 7.72 6.08 23.45
N ASN A 286 9.02 6.28 23.28
CA ASN A 286 9.91 5.34 22.63
C ASN A 286 11.06 4.98 23.56
N PHE A 287 11.46 3.72 23.53
CA PHE A 287 12.56 3.19 24.33
C PHE A 287 13.37 2.19 23.52
N SER A 288 14.68 2.15 23.75
CA SER A 288 15.54 1.19 23.07
C SER A 288 15.41 -0.22 23.66
N ILE A 289 15.60 -1.25 22.83
CA ILE A 289 15.52 -2.66 23.25
C ILE A 289 16.84 -3.38 22.95
N ASN A 290 17.40 -4.05 23.94
CA ASN A 290 18.66 -4.80 23.83
C ASN A 290 18.46 -6.26 23.39
N HIS A 291 17.91 -6.50 22.20
CA HIS A 291 17.70 -7.88 21.73
C HIS A 291 19.00 -8.67 21.53
N TRP A 292 20.16 -8.03 21.37
CA TRP A 292 21.43 -8.73 21.15
C TRP A 292 22.22 -8.99 22.44
N SER A 293 21.63 -8.74 23.62
CA SER A 293 22.33 -8.84 24.91
C SER A 293 23.69 -8.15 24.91
N ARG A 294 23.78 -6.99 24.24
CA ARG A 294 25.03 -6.23 24.14
C ARG A 294 25.43 -5.78 25.54
N PRO A 295 26.74 -5.79 25.87
CA PRO A 295 27.20 -5.22 27.12
C PRO A 295 26.89 -3.72 27.17
N ASP A 296 26.82 -3.17 28.37
CA ASP A 296 26.47 -1.76 28.61
C ASP A 296 27.40 -0.78 27.89
N SER A 297 28.62 -1.17 27.56
CA SER A 297 29.54 -0.36 26.75
C SER A 297 29.12 -0.20 25.29
N LEU A 298 28.29 -1.10 24.76
CA LEU A 298 27.83 -1.13 23.37
C LEU A 298 26.32 -0.92 23.21
N TYR A 299 25.54 -1.22 24.26
CA TYR A 299 24.10 -1.05 24.25
C TYR A 299 23.72 0.44 24.41
N ARG A 300 22.90 0.92 23.49
CA ARG A 300 22.42 2.30 23.47
C ARG A 300 21.14 2.37 24.30
N ASP A 301 21.25 2.56 25.60
CA ASP A 301 20.08 2.78 26.47
C ASP A 301 19.56 4.22 26.29
N TYR A 302 18.37 4.39 25.72
CA TYR A 302 17.75 5.68 25.56
C TYR A 302 16.22 5.60 25.63
N ARG A 303 15.61 6.72 26.00
CA ARG A 303 14.16 6.90 26.04
C ARG A 303 13.82 8.32 25.60
N TYR A 304 12.87 8.45 24.68
CA TYR A 304 12.45 9.75 24.16
C TYR A 304 10.95 9.79 23.91
N GLN A 305 10.41 11.00 23.90
CA GLN A 305 9.01 11.26 23.58
C GLN A 305 8.92 12.11 22.32
N VAL A 306 7.84 11.90 21.56
CA VAL A 306 7.52 12.66 20.34
C VAL A 306 6.17 13.32 20.52
N ILE A 307 6.14 14.63 20.29
CA ILE A 307 4.93 15.42 20.14
C ILE A 307 4.96 16.02 18.74
N ASP A 308 4.04 15.58 17.89
CA ASP A 308 3.96 16.01 16.50
C ASP A 308 2.52 16.41 16.17
N GLY A 309 2.29 17.71 16.02
CA GLY A 309 1.00 18.28 15.69
C GLY A 309 1.05 19.09 14.41
N TRP A 310 0.07 18.92 13.54
CA TRP A 310 -0.04 19.71 12.31
C TRP A 310 -1.48 20.03 11.95
N ILE A 311 -1.67 21.14 11.26
CA ILE A 311 -2.97 21.62 10.79
C ILE A 311 -2.80 22.25 9.41
N GLY A 312 -3.80 22.11 8.55
CA GLY A 312 -3.82 22.73 7.24
C GLY A 312 -5.19 23.29 6.90
N TYR A 313 -5.20 24.49 6.32
CA TYR A 313 -6.40 25.16 5.87
C TYR A 313 -6.34 25.43 4.37
N ASN A 314 -7.28 24.85 3.63
CA ASN A 314 -7.45 25.03 2.19
C ASN A 314 -8.37 26.23 1.94
N PHE A 315 -7.76 27.38 1.65
CA PHE A 315 -8.44 28.68 1.60
C PHE A 315 -8.88 29.08 0.19
N ILE A 316 -8.20 28.58 -0.86
CA ILE A 316 -8.70 28.64 -2.24
C ILE A 316 -9.17 27.24 -2.60
N ARG A 317 -10.47 27.07 -2.81
CA ARG A 317 -11.08 25.77 -3.15
C ARG A 317 -12.25 25.96 -4.12
N PRO A 318 -12.50 25.01 -5.03
CA PRO A 318 -13.69 25.03 -5.87
C PRO A 318 -14.94 25.02 -4.99
N THR A 319 -15.85 25.98 -5.19
CA THR A 319 -17.10 26.07 -4.43
C THR A 319 -18.26 25.53 -5.26
N LYS A 320 -19.29 24.97 -4.60
CA LYS A 320 -20.47 24.33 -5.21
C LYS A 320 -21.20 25.15 -6.30
N LYS A 321 -20.98 26.47 -6.40
CA LYS A 321 -21.71 27.38 -7.30
C LYS A 321 -21.03 27.62 -8.66
N GLU A 322 -19.78 27.22 -8.83
CA GLU A 322 -18.99 27.55 -10.03
C GLU A 322 -18.68 26.27 -10.82
N LEU A 323 -19.71 25.72 -11.47
CA LEU A 323 -19.61 24.51 -12.31
C LEU A 323 -18.67 24.69 -13.52
N ASP A 324 -18.40 25.93 -13.93
CA ASP A 324 -17.54 26.27 -15.08
C ASP A 324 -16.06 26.54 -14.72
N GLU A 325 -15.72 26.74 -13.43
CA GLU A 325 -14.35 27.10 -13.03
C GLU A 325 -13.46 25.88 -12.70
N SER A 326 -13.63 24.78 -13.45
CA SER A 326 -12.87 23.52 -13.33
C SER A 326 -11.34 23.66 -13.52
N TYR A 327 -10.82 24.88 -13.69
CA TYR A 327 -9.41 25.17 -13.94
C TYR A 327 -8.64 25.74 -12.74
N LYS A 328 -9.32 26.25 -11.70
CA LYS A 328 -8.65 26.91 -10.57
C LYS A 328 -7.94 25.88 -9.65
N PRO A 329 -6.67 26.12 -9.26
CA PRO A 329 -5.98 25.26 -8.31
C PRO A 329 -6.52 25.46 -6.89
N ASN A 330 -6.44 24.41 -6.08
CA ASN A 330 -6.59 24.54 -4.62
C ASN A 330 -5.31 25.16 -4.05
N VAL A 331 -5.44 26.02 -3.04
CA VAL A 331 -4.29 26.58 -2.32
C VAL A 331 -4.53 26.46 -0.82
N ALA A 332 -3.59 25.80 -0.16
CA ALA A 332 -3.64 25.54 1.27
C ALA A 332 -2.38 26.03 1.98
N ILE A 333 -2.57 26.53 3.20
CA ILE A 333 -1.49 26.77 4.16
C ILE A 333 -1.48 25.65 5.19
N LEU A 334 -0.30 25.13 5.49
CA LEU A 334 -0.09 24.05 6.44
C LEU A 334 0.95 24.48 7.47
N LEU A 335 0.71 24.13 8.74
CA LEU A 335 1.60 24.42 9.86
C LEU A 335 1.87 23.11 10.61
N ARG A 336 3.11 22.91 11.05
CA ARG A 336 3.52 21.76 11.87
C ARG A 336 4.45 22.19 12.98
N HIS A 337 4.24 21.61 14.14
CA HIS A 337 5.18 21.60 15.26
C HIS A 337 5.59 20.17 15.55
N TYR A 338 6.89 19.92 15.50
CA TYR A 338 7.48 18.64 15.87
C TYR A 338 8.46 18.85 17.01
N ASN A 339 8.35 18.03 18.04
CA ASN A 339 9.26 18.05 19.17
C ASN A 339 9.59 16.61 19.57
N LEU A 340 10.86 16.25 19.43
CA LEU A 340 11.45 15.03 19.95
C LEU A 340 12.38 15.42 21.08
N PHE A 341 12.15 14.87 22.26
CA PHE A 341 12.97 15.15 23.44
C PHE A 341 13.32 13.87 24.20
N PHE A 342 14.59 13.77 24.58
CA PHE A 342 15.14 12.64 25.31
C PHE A 342 14.88 12.82 26.80
N GLN A 343 14.27 11.80 27.40
CA GLN A 343 14.23 11.65 28.86
C GLN A 343 15.53 11.02 29.38
N ARG A 344 16.15 10.19 28.54
CA ARG A 344 17.42 9.52 28.80
C ARG A 344 18.17 9.34 27.50
N SER A 345 19.40 9.82 27.46
CA SER A 345 20.31 9.64 26.33
C SER A 345 21.34 8.56 26.64
N PRO A 346 21.95 7.92 25.62
CA PRO A 346 22.98 6.92 25.85
C PRO A 346 24.19 7.49 26.59
N HIS A 347 24.71 6.73 27.56
CA HIS A 347 25.84 7.17 28.40
C HIS A 347 27.19 7.19 27.67
N GLN A 348 27.30 6.49 26.53
CA GLN A 348 28.58 6.36 25.85
C GLN A 348 28.96 7.68 25.11
N PRO A 349 30.20 8.18 25.26
CA PRO A 349 30.62 9.46 24.67
C PRO A 349 30.40 9.56 23.16
N LYS A 350 30.57 8.44 22.43
CA LYS A 350 30.37 8.40 20.97
C LYS A 350 28.93 8.75 20.57
N PHE A 351 27.93 8.31 21.34
CA PHE A 351 26.53 8.56 21.02
C PHE A 351 26.05 9.91 21.54
N GLN A 352 26.63 10.41 22.64
CA GLN A 352 26.39 11.79 23.08
C GLN A 352 26.85 12.81 22.03
N ALA A 353 27.95 12.51 21.32
CA ALA A 353 28.43 13.33 20.22
C ALA A 353 27.60 13.18 18.92
N ASP A 354 26.82 12.11 18.75
CA ASP A 354 26.03 11.86 17.56
C ASP A 354 24.73 12.70 17.57
N PRO A 355 24.47 13.54 16.53
CA PRO A 355 23.26 14.34 16.45
C PRO A 355 21.95 13.54 16.60
N VAL A 356 21.95 12.25 16.23
CA VAL A 356 20.75 11.41 16.27
C VAL A 356 20.18 11.28 17.70
N TYR A 357 21.03 11.19 18.72
CA TYR A 357 20.61 11.00 20.12
C TYR A 357 20.44 12.32 20.90
N ASN A 358 19.99 13.37 20.21
CA ASN A 358 19.79 14.71 20.78
C ASN A 358 18.38 15.23 20.49
N ASP A 359 17.90 16.08 21.39
CA ASP A 359 16.61 16.77 21.25
C ASP A 359 16.54 17.51 19.91
N ARG A 360 15.41 17.35 19.23
CA ARG A 360 15.14 17.96 17.94
C ARG A 360 13.75 18.57 17.93
N ARG A 361 13.69 19.87 17.73
CA ARG A 361 12.44 20.63 17.64
C ARG A 361 12.41 21.42 16.36
N TYR A 362 11.28 21.41 15.65
CA TYR A 362 11.10 22.28 14.50
C TYR A 362 9.67 22.76 14.33
N TYR A 363 9.58 23.90 13.67
CA TYR A 363 8.35 24.51 13.19
C TYR A 363 8.43 24.62 11.69
N LEU A 364 7.39 24.17 10.99
CA LEU A 364 7.30 24.25 9.54
C LEU A 364 6.00 24.93 9.14
N ALA A 365 6.11 25.88 8.23
CA ALA A 365 5.01 26.41 7.46
C ALA A 365 5.19 26.00 6.00
N GLN A 366 4.11 25.60 5.34
CA GLN A 366 4.10 25.21 3.95
C GLN A 366 2.90 25.82 3.24
N LEU A 367 3.15 26.50 2.13
CA LEU A 367 2.12 26.93 1.19
C LEU A 367 2.10 25.93 0.03
N ARG A 368 0.94 25.34 -0.24
CA ARG A 368 0.79 24.29 -1.26
C ARG A 368 -0.33 24.65 -2.23
N ALA A 369 -0.02 24.68 -3.52
CA ALA A 369 -0.98 24.80 -4.60
C ALA A 369 -1.09 23.47 -5.34
N PHE A 370 -2.31 22.98 -5.59
CA PHE A 370 -2.50 21.68 -6.22
C PHE A 370 -3.80 21.60 -7.02
N ARG A 371 -3.78 20.75 -8.04
CA ARG A 371 -4.96 20.32 -8.78
C ARG A 371 -4.83 18.83 -9.06
N GLN A 372 -5.84 18.06 -8.66
CA GLN A 372 -5.88 16.62 -8.88
C GLN A 372 -7.25 16.23 -9.43
N ASP A 373 -7.23 15.66 -10.61
CA ASP A 373 -8.35 14.96 -11.23
C ASP A 373 -8.08 13.45 -11.14
N PHE A 374 -9.14 12.64 -11.15
CA PHE A 374 -9.02 11.20 -10.96
C PHE A 374 -9.69 10.41 -12.07
N PHE A 375 -8.96 9.41 -12.55
CA PHE A 375 -9.39 8.55 -13.63
C PHE A 375 -9.42 7.12 -13.13
N LYS A 376 -10.49 6.40 -13.50
CA LYS A 376 -10.62 4.99 -13.18
C LYS A 376 -9.78 4.19 -14.16
N ALA A 377 -8.95 3.30 -13.64
CA ALA A 377 -8.18 2.36 -14.43
C ALA A 377 -8.21 0.96 -13.78
N HIS A 378 -7.71 -0.01 -14.53
CA HIS A 378 -7.50 -1.38 -14.07
C HIS A 378 -6.09 -1.84 -14.44
N HIS A 379 -5.56 -2.81 -13.71
CA HIS A 379 -4.25 -3.45 -13.98
C HIS A 379 -3.07 -2.46 -13.96
N PHE A 380 -3.10 -1.46 -13.09
CA PHE A 380 -1.95 -0.58 -12.79
C PHE A 380 -1.07 -1.23 -11.73
N PHE A 381 -1.57 -1.43 -10.51
CA PHE A 381 -0.88 -2.15 -9.43
C PHE A 381 -1.73 -3.33 -8.92
N GLY A 382 -3.05 -3.15 -8.93
CA GLY A 382 -4.03 -4.17 -8.58
C GLY A 382 -4.20 -5.22 -9.67
N PHE A 383 -4.75 -6.36 -9.27
CA PHE A 383 -5.00 -7.51 -10.12
C PHE A 383 -6.39 -7.39 -10.75
N GLY A 384 -6.71 -6.24 -11.34
CA GLY A 384 -7.97 -5.99 -12.05
C GLY A 384 -9.14 -5.49 -11.19
N ARG A 385 -8.85 -4.92 -10.00
CA ARG A 385 -9.79 -4.04 -9.29
C ARG A 385 -9.80 -2.64 -9.91
N THR A 386 -10.80 -1.82 -9.58
CA THR A 386 -10.78 -0.40 -9.95
C THR A 386 -9.71 0.35 -9.16
N GLU A 387 -8.90 1.11 -9.86
CA GLU A 387 -7.82 1.93 -9.30
C GLU A 387 -8.04 3.39 -9.72
N ASP A 388 -7.92 4.29 -8.75
CA ASP A 388 -8.05 5.73 -8.98
C ASP A 388 -6.67 6.33 -9.25
N ILE A 389 -6.46 6.81 -10.48
CA ILE A 389 -5.19 7.35 -10.95
C ILE A 389 -5.24 8.88 -10.89
N PRO A 390 -4.33 9.54 -10.14
CA PRO A 390 -4.28 10.99 -10.09
C PRO A 390 -3.68 11.57 -11.39
N LEU A 391 -4.29 12.62 -11.91
CA LEU A 391 -3.73 13.51 -12.93
C LEU A 391 -3.73 14.95 -12.42
N GLY A 392 -2.71 15.73 -12.78
CA GLY A 392 -2.62 17.13 -12.39
C GLY A 392 -1.26 17.48 -11.81
N TYR A 393 -1.21 18.39 -10.85
CA TYR A 393 0.03 18.91 -10.31
C TYR A 393 -0.08 19.30 -8.83
N ASN A 394 1.06 19.29 -8.14
CA ASN A 394 1.26 19.96 -6.88
C ASN A 394 2.53 20.82 -6.95
N ALA A 395 2.53 21.91 -6.21
CA ALA A 395 3.69 22.74 -5.96
C ALA A 395 3.62 23.21 -4.51
N ALA A 396 4.72 23.13 -3.78
CA ALA A 396 4.80 23.53 -2.39
C ALA A 396 6.07 24.33 -2.12
N ILE A 397 5.91 25.40 -1.35
CA ILE A 397 7.02 26.18 -0.78
C ILE A 397 6.95 26.01 0.72
N SER A 398 8.07 25.62 1.33
CA SER A 398 8.16 25.40 2.77
C SER A 398 9.20 26.30 3.39
N SER A 399 8.93 26.82 4.58
CA SER A 399 9.91 27.51 5.40
C SER A 399 9.68 27.20 6.87
N GLY A 400 10.74 27.21 7.66
CA GLY A 400 10.62 26.90 9.08
C GLY A 400 11.93 27.04 9.82
N TRP A 401 11.89 26.75 11.11
CA TRP A 401 13.06 26.81 11.97
C TRP A 401 13.26 25.46 12.63
N GLU A 402 14.49 24.97 12.59
CA GLU A 402 14.93 23.79 13.30
C GLU A 402 15.87 24.20 14.44
N SER A 403 15.65 23.61 15.61
CA SER A 403 16.59 23.61 16.72
C SER A 403 17.05 22.18 16.95
N TRP A 404 18.34 21.91 16.70
CA TRP A 404 18.93 20.59 16.83
C TRP A 404 20.37 20.69 17.30
N LYS A 405 20.73 19.94 18.35
CA LYS A 405 22.07 19.92 18.97
C LYS A 405 22.61 21.34 19.26
N GLY A 406 21.79 22.17 19.90
CA GLY A 406 22.15 23.56 20.26
C GLY A 406 22.30 24.54 19.09
N ARG A 407 21.95 24.13 17.86
CA ARG A 407 21.97 25.00 16.67
C ARG A 407 20.55 25.36 16.30
N ARG A 408 20.32 26.63 15.94
CA ARG A 408 19.09 27.10 15.31
C ARG A 408 19.34 27.39 13.83
N ARG A 409 18.60 26.74 12.94
CA ARG A 409 18.78 26.82 11.48
C ARG A 409 17.45 27.15 10.81
N LEU A 410 17.48 28.02 9.81
CA LEU A 410 16.32 28.29 8.97
C LEU A 410 16.25 27.19 7.90
N TYR A 411 15.08 26.60 7.68
CA TYR A 411 14.84 25.66 6.59
C TYR A 411 14.06 26.36 5.48
N THR A 412 14.42 26.10 4.23
CA THR A 412 13.62 26.45 3.06
C THR A 412 13.56 25.30 2.08
N ALA A 413 12.42 25.14 1.40
CA ALA A 413 12.26 24.12 0.36
C ALA A 413 11.23 24.49 -0.71
N LEU A 414 11.43 23.90 -1.88
CA LEU A 414 10.54 23.91 -3.02
C LEU A 414 10.30 22.46 -3.45
N GLU A 415 9.04 22.06 -3.56
CA GLU A 415 8.63 20.75 -4.06
C GLU A 415 7.65 20.94 -5.22
N MET A 416 7.80 20.19 -6.30
CA MET A 416 6.90 20.19 -7.45
C MET A 416 6.67 18.76 -7.91
N GLN A 417 5.43 18.41 -8.20
CA GLN A 417 5.07 17.12 -8.80
C GLN A 417 4.01 17.33 -9.87
N LYS A 418 4.09 16.58 -10.96
CA LYS A 418 3.09 16.65 -12.02
C LYS A 418 2.85 15.27 -12.64
N PHE A 419 1.58 14.91 -12.68
CA PHE A 419 1.07 13.74 -13.40
C PHE A 419 0.47 14.20 -14.72
N TRP A 420 0.94 13.66 -15.84
CA TRP A 420 0.38 13.95 -17.16
C TRP A 420 0.29 12.71 -18.03
N SER A 421 -0.78 12.61 -18.81
CA SER A 421 -0.96 11.55 -19.79
C SER A 421 -0.35 11.95 -21.14
N THR A 422 0.22 10.97 -21.83
CA THR A 422 0.69 11.07 -23.22
C THR A 422 -0.47 10.84 -24.20
N ARG A 423 -0.26 11.21 -25.47
CA ARG A 423 -1.23 10.92 -26.56
C ARG A 423 -1.49 9.42 -26.75
N ARG A 424 -0.53 8.57 -26.36
CA ARG A 424 -0.62 7.10 -26.42
C ARG A 424 -1.13 6.46 -25.12
N GLN A 425 -1.82 7.22 -24.25
CA GLN A 425 -2.39 6.74 -22.99
C GLN A 425 -1.39 6.16 -21.97
N GLY A 426 -0.10 6.48 -22.10
CA GLY A 426 0.89 6.29 -21.03
C GLY A 426 0.86 7.47 -20.06
N LEU A 427 1.25 7.23 -18.80
CA LEU A 427 1.25 8.22 -17.72
C LEU A 427 2.69 8.54 -17.30
N PHE A 428 3.01 9.82 -17.15
CA PHE A 428 4.23 10.27 -16.50
C PHE A 428 3.92 10.85 -15.13
N ASN A 429 4.80 10.58 -14.16
CA ASN A 429 4.87 11.25 -12.87
C ASN A 429 6.27 11.87 -12.73
N THR A 430 6.36 13.19 -12.74
CA THR A 430 7.63 13.91 -12.55
C THR A 430 7.60 14.65 -11.24
N MET A 431 8.65 14.49 -10.43
CA MET A 431 8.84 15.12 -9.14
C MET A 431 10.20 15.82 -9.08
N LEU A 432 10.22 17.04 -8.55
CA LEU A 432 11.41 17.83 -8.28
C LEU A 432 11.32 18.40 -6.86
N GLY A 433 12.40 18.28 -6.10
CA GLY A 433 12.53 18.77 -4.74
C GLY A 433 13.87 19.43 -4.53
N LEU A 434 13.86 20.65 -3.98
CA LEU A 434 15.05 21.39 -3.59
C LEU A 434 14.86 21.87 -2.16
N SER A 435 15.83 21.65 -1.28
CA SER A 435 15.78 22.19 0.08
C SER A 435 17.18 22.51 0.61
N SER A 436 17.23 23.37 1.62
CA SER A 436 18.46 23.65 2.37
C SER A 436 18.16 24.16 3.77
N PHE A 437 19.10 23.92 4.68
CA PHE A 437 19.17 24.60 5.97
C PHE A 437 20.18 25.74 5.91
N TRP A 438 19.87 26.85 6.57
CA TRP A 438 20.66 28.06 6.54
C TRP A 438 21.08 28.45 7.95
N ARG A 439 22.37 28.66 8.14
CA ARG A 439 22.94 29.18 9.39
C ARG A 439 24.10 30.11 9.07
N ASN A 440 24.15 31.28 9.70
CA ASN A 440 25.23 32.25 9.53
C ASN A 440 25.54 32.57 8.04
N ARG A 441 24.50 32.67 7.20
CA ARG A 441 24.59 32.89 5.73
C ARG A 441 25.25 31.75 4.93
N ALA A 442 25.50 30.59 5.55
CA ALA A 442 25.94 29.37 4.88
C ALA A 442 24.79 28.37 4.73
N SER A 443 24.79 27.65 3.61
CA SER A 443 23.91 26.52 3.33
C SER A 443 24.48 25.26 4.01
N GLU A 444 23.63 24.47 4.64
CA GLU A 444 23.91 23.20 5.29
C GLU A 444 22.86 22.17 4.85
N ASP A 445 23.26 20.91 4.67
CA ASP A 445 22.33 19.79 4.44
C ASP A 445 21.35 20.01 3.26
N ALA A 446 21.82 20.60 2.16
CA ALA A 446 20.96 20.81 1.01
C ALA A 446 20.58 19.47 0.36
N VAL A 447 19.35 19.37 -0.14
CA VAL A 447 18.83 18.18 -0.80
C VAL A 447 18.32 18.55 -2.18
N ILE A 448 18.78 17.81 -3.18
CA ILE A 448 18.30 17.86 -4.56
C ILE A 448 17.69 16.49 -4.84
N HIS A 449 16.38 16.46 -5.13
CA HIS A 449 15.65 15.25 -5.45
C HIS A 449 14.94 15.42 -6.78
N ALA A 450 15.19 14.53 -7.74
CA ALA A 450 14.52 14.52 -9.03
C ALA A 450 14.10 13.10 -9.38
N ARG A 451 12.81 12.89 -9.59
CA ARG A 451 12.25 11.58 -9.94
C ARG A 451 11.35 11.69 -11.15
N VAL A 452 11.50 10.76 -12.09
CA VAL A 452 10.63 10.62 -13.26
C VAL A 452 10.19 9.18 -13.34
N GLU A 453 8.88 8.94 -13.35
CA GLU A 453 8.28 7.64 -13.54
C GLU A 453 7.42 7.66 -14.79
N TYR A 454 7.49 6.57 -15.56
CA TYR A 454 6.69 6.36 -16.75
C TYR A 454 5.96 5.02 -16.66
N TYR A 455 4.65 5.07 -16.85
CA TYR A 455 3.75 3.94 -16.85
C TYR A 455 3.16 3.80 -18.25
N SER A 456 3.41 2.68 -18.93
CA SER A 456 2.85 2.47 -20.27
C SER A 456 1.33 2.31 -20.24
N ARG A 457 0.69 2.47 -21.40
CA ARG A 457 -0.67 1.95 -21.59
C ARG A 457 -0.68 0.44 -21.34
N LEU A 458 -1.84 -0.09 -21.01
CA LEU A 458 -2.06 -1.53 -20.94
C LEU A 458 -2.02 -2.10 -22.37
N LEU A 459 -1.14 -3.07 -22.60
CA LEU A 459 -1.09 -3.81 -23.86
C LEU A 459 -1.97 -5.05 -23.73
N ASN A 460 -2.94 -5.17 -24.61
CA ASN A 460 -3.92 -6.26 -24.60
C ASN A 460 -3.44 -7.45 -25.46
N ASN A 461 -3.99 -8.63 -25.17
CA ASN A 461 -3.92 -9.84 -26.01
C ASN A 461 -2.51 -10.44 -26.18
N PHE A 462 -1.62 -10.25 -25.21
CA PHE A 462 -0.35 -10.99 -25.18
C PHE A 462 -0.58 -12.33 -24.47
N ALA A 463 -0.60 -13.44 -25.21
CA ALA A 463 -0.84 -14.79 -24.67
C ALA A 463 -2.10 -14.89 -23.77
N GLY A 464 -3.18 -14.19 -24.12
CA GLY A 464 -4.43 -14.17 -23.35
C GLY A 464 -4.40 -13.36 -22.04
N GLY A 465 -3.34 -12.58 -21.81
CA GLY A 465 -3.23 -11.67 -20.67
C GLY A 465 -2.93 -10.23 -21.10
N TYR A 466 -2.53 -9.41 -20.12
CA TYR A 466 -2.19 -8.01 -20.33
C TYR A 466 -0.73 -7.73 -19.96
N LEU A 467 -0.08 -6.81 -20.65
CA LEU A 467 1.29 -6.41 -20.38
C LEU A 467 1.38 -4.91 -20.10
N ARG A 468 2.17 -4.54 -19.09
CA ARG A 468 2.46 -3.14 -18.75
C ARG A 468 3.94 -2.97 -18.41
N GLN A 469 4.49 -1.84 -18.82
CA GLN A 469 5.86 -1.44 -18.56
C GLN A 469 5.90 -0.27 -17.59
N PHE A 470 6.77 -0.38 -16.59
CA PHE A 470 7.07 0.64 -15.58
C PHE A 470 8.52 1.02 -15.74
N ASN A 471 8.82 2.31 -15.77
CA ASN A 471 10.19 2.81 -15.73
C ASN A 471 10.28 3.91 -14.69
N SER A 472 11.36 3.96 -13.93
CA SER A 472 11.62 5.02 -12.96
C SER A 472 13.08 5.43 -12.98
N ILE A 473 13.34 6.73 -12.97
CA ILE A 473 14.64 7.34 -12.77
C ILE A 473 14.53 8.20 -11.52
N ASP A 474 15.41 7.98 -10.55
CA ASP A 474 15.40 8.67 -9.25
C ASP A 474 16.82 9.12 -8.90
N TYR A 475 17.03 10.42 -8.85
CA TYR A 475 18.26 11.07 -8.43
C TYR A 475 18.05 11.76 -7.09
N LEU A 476 18.89 11.46 -6.11
CA LEU A 476 18.92 12.10 -4.80
C LEU A 476 20.35 12.51 -4.46
N GLY A 477 20.56 13.78 -4.12
CA GLY A 477 21.90 14.33 -3.88
C GLY A 477 21.95 15.34 -2.74
N ASN A 478 23.08 15.37 -2.04
CA ASN A 478 23.42 16.36 -1.03
C ASN A 478 24.83 16.93 -1.31
N PRO A 479 24.94 18.20 -1.72
CA PRO A 479 26.23 18.80 -2.09
C PRO A 479 27.04 19.30 -0.89
N ASN A 480 26.43 19.52 0.27
CA ASN A 480 27.03 20.22 1.42
C ASN A 480 26.55 19.63 2.75
N ASN A 481 26.86 18.35 2.95
CA ASN A 481 26.42 17.60 4.11
C ASN A 481 26.94 18.18 5.43
N PHE A 482 26.08 18.24 6.43
CA PHE A 482 26.43 18.64 7.79
C PHE A 482 25.95 17.63 8.84
N PHE A 483 24.66 17.28 8.85
CA PHE A 483 24.08 16.29 9.78
C PHE A 483 23.53 15.05 9.08
N TYR A 484 23.23 15.09 7.79
CA TYR A 484 22.69 13.92 7.12
C TYR A 484 23.71 12.77 7.04
N LYS A 485 23.20 11.55 7.19
CA LYS A 485 23.99 10.34 6.96
C LYS A 485 24.05 10.07 5.45
N PRO A 486 25.15 9.50 4.93
CA PRO A 486 25.26 9.21 3.52
C PRO A 486 24.24 8.14 3.09
N LEU A 487 23.80 8.20 1.85
CA LEU A 487 22.83 7.28 1.25
C LEU A 487 23.45 5.89 1.08
N SER A 488 22.68 4.84 1.35
CA SER A 488 23.07 3.46 1.04
C SER A 488 22.42 2.95 -0.25
N ILE A 489 22.99 1.88 -0.81
CA ILE A 489 22.44 1.13 -1.96
C ILE A 489 21.61 -0.10 -1.53
N ASP A 490 21.63 -0.43 -0.23
CA ASP A 490 21.05 -1.65 0.32
C ASP A 490 19.52 -1.73 0.15
N VAL A 491 19.05 -2.93 -0.21
CA VAL A 491 17.65 -3.38 -0.26
C VAL A 491 16.71 -2.38 -0.94
N GLU A 492 15.95 -1.61 -0.16
CA GLU A 492 14.88 -0.74 -0.64
C GLU A 492 15.42 0.58 -1.22
N ASN A 493 16.64 0.95 -0.83
CA ASN A 493 17.24 2.25 -1.13
C ASN A 493 17.86 2.30 -2.55
N GLY A 494 18.25 1.16 -3.11
CA GLY A 494 18.84 1.06 -4.43
C GLY A 494 18.40 -0.20 -5.16
N ILE A 495 19.27 -1.20 -5.14
CA ILE A 495 19.07 -2.46 -5.86
C ILE A 495 18.46 -3.50 -4.92
N TRP A 496 17.29 -4.02 -5.28
CA TRP A 496 16.68 -5.10 -4.52
C TRP A 496 17.58 -6.32 -4.41
N GLY A 497 17.81 -6.77 -3.18
CA GLY A 497 18.63 -7.92 -2.85
C GLY A 497 20.08 -7.61 -2.46
N TYR A 498 20.57 -6.38 -2.68
CA TYR A 498 21.81 -5.93 -2.04
C TYR A 498 21.58 -5.88 -0.53
N ARG A 499 22.36 -6.64 0.24
CA ARG A 499 22.23 -6.73 1.70
C ARG A 499 23.60 -6.67 2.35
N GLY A 500 23.74 -5.80 3.35
CA GLY A 500 24.92 -5.74 4.20
C GLY A 500 26.13 -5.09 3.53
N THR A 501 25.92 -4.34 2.45
CA THR A 501 27.01 -3.55 1.87
C THR A 501 27.26 -2.28 2.67
N ARG A 502 28.54 -1.89 2.79
CA ARG A 502 28.97 -0.64 3.43
C ARG A 502 29.11 0.50 2.43
N MET A 503 28.68 0.30 1.19
CA MET A 503 28.73 1.32 0.15
C MET A 503 27.78 2.46 0.51
N THR A 504 28.35 3.64 0.70
CA THR A 504 27.61 4.84 1.02
C THR A 504 28.10 6.02 0.20
N GLY A 505 27.22 6.96 -0.12
CA GLY A 505 27.59 8.19 -0.84
C GLY A 505 26.53 9.28 -0.67
N TYR A 506 26.88 10.52 -1.00
CA TYR A 506 25.97 11.66 -0.86
C TYR A 506 25.14 11.95 -2.12
N GLN A 507 25.35 11.21 -3.21
CA GLN A 507 24.48 11.24 -4.39
C GLN A 507 24.20 9.83 -4.89
N ARG A 508 22.93 9.54 -5.19
CA ARG A 508 22.44 8.26 -5.69
C ARG A 508 21.57 8.49 -6.92
N LEU A 509 21.80 7.69 -7.97
CA LEU A 509 20.97 7.63 -9.17
C LEU A 509 20.50 6.19 -9.35
N ASN A 510 19.20 6.00 -9.29
CA ASN A 510 18.53 4.72 -9.50
C ASN A 510 17.77 4.77 -10.83
N VAL A 511 17.95 3.76 -11.66
CA VAL A 511 17.15 3.51 -12.87
C VAL A 511 16.55 2.12 -12.74
N ARG A 512 15.23 2.02 -12.82
CA ARG A 512 14.51 0.76 -12.75
C ARG A 512 13.54 0.65 -13.91
N SER A 513 13.45 -0.56 -14.44
CA SER A 513 12.52 -0.97 -15.46
C SER A 513 11.86 -2.27 -15.02
N GLU A 514 10.54 -2.27 -14.92
CA GLU A 514 9.75 -3.44 -14.54
C GLU A 514 8.71 -3.71 -15.63
N THR A 515 8.71 -4.93 -16.14
CA THR A 515 7.66 -5.41 -17.05
C THR A 515 6.74 -6.33 -16.27
N VAL A 516 5.44 -6.05 -16.25
CA VAL A 516 4.44 -6.88 -15.56
C VAL A 516 3.50 -7.51 -16.59
N TYR A 517 3.39 -8.83 -16.52
CA TYR A 517 2.42 -9.62 -17.25
C TYR A 517 1.30 -10.08 -16.32
N TYR A 518 0.10 -9.56 -16.54
CA TYR A 518 -1.13 -9.92 -15.85
C TYR A 518 -1.69 -11.18 -16.50
N SER A 519 -1.48 -12.34 -15.88
CA SER A 519 -1.93 -13.62 -16.40
C SER A 519 -3.44 -13.80 -16.19
N PRO A 520 -4.15 -14.49 -17.10
CA PRO A 520 -5.52 -14.95 -16.86
C PRO A 520 -5.59 -16.08 -15.81
N LEU A 521 -4.45 -16.61 -15.35
CA LEU A 521 -4.39 -17.68 -14.35
C LEU A 521 -5.06 -17.24 -13.04
N LYS A 522 -6.13 -17.94 -12.67
CA LYS A 522 -6.86 -17.73 -11.42
C LYS A 522 -7.11 -19.07 -10.71
N VAL A 523 -6.68 -19.19 -9.47
CA VAL A 523 -6.86 -20.39 -8.64
C VAL A 523 -7.54 -19.98 -7.34
N LEU A 524 -8.76 -20.47 -7.08
CA LEU A 524 -9.52 -20.16 -5.85
C LEU A 524 -9.67 -18.65 -5.55
N GLY A 525 -9.65 -17.79 -6.57
CA GLY A 525 -9.69 -16.32 -6.40
C GLY A 525 -8.32 -15.64 -6.43
N PHE A 526 -7.23 -16.38 -6.19
CA PHE A 526 -5.86 -15.89 -6.33
C PHE A 526 -5.49 -15.72 -7.79
N LYS A 527 -4.99 -14.54 -8.14
CA LYS A 527 -4.50 -14.17 -9.46
C LYS A 527 -2.97 -14.09 -9.43
N PHE A 528 -2.35 -14.37 -10.57
CA PHE A 528 -0.90 -14.46 -10.70
C PHE A 528 -0.40 -13.43 -11.73
N ASN A 529 0.51 -12.56 -11.31
CA ASN A 529 1.19 -11.61 -12.18
C ASN A 529 2.66 -11.98 -12.24
N PHE A 530 3.19 -12.15 -13.44
CA PHE A 530 4.62 -12.40 -13.66
C PHE A 530 5.33 -11.08 -13.92
N SER A 531 6.56 -10.94 -13.45
CA SER A 531 7.30 -9.69 -13.56
C SER A 531 8.76 -9.93 -13.88
N SER A 532 9.33 -9.06 -14.72
CA SER A 532 10.76 -9.00 -14.97
C SER A 532 11.31 -7.63 -14.55
N TYR A 533 12.52 -7.63 -14.02
CA TYR A 533 13.15 -6.48 -13.39
C TYR A 533 14.50 -6.21 -14.02
N LEU A 534 14.76 -4.95 -14.35
CA LEU A 534 16.08 -4.41 -14.65
C LEU A 534 16.32 -3.24 -13.71
N GLN A 535 17.45 -3.25 -13.00
CA GLN A 535 17.82 -2.24 -12.03
C GLN A 535 19.26 -1.82 -12.25
N PHE A 536 19.49 -0.51 -12.21
CA PHE A 536 20.81 0.09 -12.29
C PHE A 536 20.92 1.16 -11.21
N THR A 537 22.03 1.16 -10.47
CA THR A 537 22.30 2.19 -9.45
C THR A 537 23.74 2.67 -9.54
N GLN A 538 23.93 3.98 -9.45
CA GLN A 538 25.23 4.63 -9.23
C GLN A 538 25.19 5.43 -7.93
N LEU A 539 26.31 5.41 -7.21
CA LEU A 539 26.50 6.08 -5.92
C LEU A 539 27.85 6.81 -5.96
N THR A 540 27.93 8.01 -5.40
CA THR A 540 29.22 8.74 -5.29
C THR A 540 30.07 8.17 -4.16
N GLU A 541 30.69 7.03 -4.43
CA GLU A 541 31.59 6.31 -3.51
C GLU A 541 33.04 6.81 -3.64
N ASN A 542 33.56 6.88 -4.87
CA ASN A 542 34.97 7.19 -5.14
C ASN A 542 35.19 8.59 -5.73
N ASN A 543 34.18 9.13 -6.42
CA ASN A 543 34.25 10.42 -7.09
C ASN A 543 32.98 11.24 -6.83
N ASN A 544 33.13 12.55 -6.66
CA ASN A 544 32.01 13.47 -6.48
C ASN A 544 31.11 13.57 -7.73
N SER A 545 31.61 13.21 -8.92
CA SER A 545 30.81 13.10 -10.14
C SER A 545 30.14 11.73 -10.24
N ILE A 546 28.82 11.69 -10.20
CA ILE A 546 28.03 10.44 -10.17
C ILE A 546 28.38 9.47 -11.31
N PHE A 547 28.53 9.97 -12.54
CA PHE A 547 28.79 9.15 -13.72
C PHE A 547 30.21 8.57 -13.80
N LYS A 548 31.14 9.02 -12.95
CA LYS A 548 32.50 8.46 -12.86
C LYS A 548 32.59 7.30 -11.86
N ASN A 549 31.50 6.95 -11.19
CA ASN A 549 31.45 5.86 -10.22
C ASN A 549 30.94 4.56 -10.89
N PRO A 550 31.29 3.38 -10.33
CA PRO A 550 30.84 2.10 -10.87
C PRO A 550 29.31 2.02 -11.00
N LEU A 551 28.85 1.54 -12.15
CA LEU A 551 27.46 1.19 -12.37
C LEU A 551 27.20 -0.20 -11.76
N ARG A 552 26.26 -0.29 -10.83
CA ARG A 552 25.78 -1.58 -10.29
C ARG A 552 24.50 -1.95 -10.98
N SER A 553 24.35 -3.23 -11.32
CA SER A 553 23.19 -3.73 -12.05
C SER A 553 22.57 -4.97 -11.39
N ALA A 554 21.28 -5.17 -11.60
CA ALA A 554 20.58 -6.40 -11.27
C ALA A 554 19.48 -6.70 -12.28
N VAL A 555 19.33 -7.97 -12.59
CA VAL A 555 18.24 -8.51 -13.40
C VAL A 555 17.44 -9.49 -12.54
N GLY A 556 16.12 -9.44 -12.60
CA GLY A 556 15.30 -10.33 -11.80
C GLY A 556 14.04 -10.79 -12.51
N LEU A 557 13.49 -11.88 -12.00
CA LEU A 557 12.18 -12.41 -12.37
C LEU A 557 11.39 -12.66 -11.10
N GLY A 558 10.07 -12.48 -11.16
CA GLY A 558 9.21 -12.76 -10.03
C GLY A 558 7.78 -13.06 -10.41
N VAL A 559 7.05 -13.57 -9.44
CA VAL A 559 5.61 -13.75 -9.49
C VAL A 559 4.98 -13.10 -8.26
N ARG A 560 3.92 -12.33 -8.49
CA ARG A 560 3.08 -11.74 -7.46
C ARG A 560 1.73 -12.45 -7.46
N ILE A 561 1.26 -12.83 -6.28
CA ILE A 561 0.05 -13.62 -6.09
C ILE A 561 -0.87 -12.87 -5.12
N ARG A 562 -2.12 -12.63 -5.52
CA ARG A 562 -3.08 -11.89 -4.70
C ARG A 562 -4.51 -12.34 -4.92
N ASN A 563 -5.33 -12.32 -3.88
CA ASN A 563 -6.78 -12.41 -3.97
C ASN A 563 -7.40 -11.06 -3.57
N GLU A 564 -7.97 -10.34 -4.53
CA GLU A 564 -8.53 -8.99 -4.29
C GLU A 564 -9.79 -8.98 -3.42
N ASN A 565 -10.40 -10.14 -3.17
CA ASN A 565 -11.54 -10.25 -2.26
C ASN A 565 -11.09 -10.47 -0.80
N MET A 566 -9.79 -10.61 -0.54
CA MET A 566 -9.23 -10.84 0.79
C MET A 566 -8.29 -9.69 1.16
N SER A 567 -8.19 -9.37 2.45
CA SER A 567 -7.31 -8.32 2.94
C SER A 567 -5.84 -8.76 3.06
N PHE A 568 -5.48 -9.89 2.46
CA PHE A 568 -4.10 -10.38 2.43
C PHE A 568 -3.20 -9.47 1.60
N ASN A 569 -1.99 -9.26 2.10
CA ASN A 569 -0.92 -8.64 1.33
C ASN A 569 -0.56 -9.49 0.11
N THR A 570 0.08 -8.86 -0.88
CA THR A 570 0.47 -9.55 -2.12
C THR A 570 1.68 -10.43 -1.84
N LEU A 571 1.56 -11.74 -2.02
CA LEU A 571 2.73 -12.63 -1.93
C LEU A 571 3.62 -12.40 -3.14
N ARG A 572 4.88 -12.02 -2.91
CA ARG A 572 5.93 -11.86 -3.93
C ARG A 572 6.95 -12.96 -3.77
N VAL A 573 7.18 -13.71 -4.84
CA VAL A 573 8.29 -14.65 -4.98
C VAL A 573 9.18 -14.14 -6.10
N ALA A 574 10.44 -13.85 -5.82
CA ALA A 574 11.35 -13.27 -6.80
C ALA A 574 12.77 -13.83 -6.68
N ALA A 575 13.48 -13.85 -7.81
CA ALA A 575 14.89 -14.19 -7.91
C ALA A 575 15.62 -13.08 -8.67
N PHE A 576 16.79 -12.69 -8.18
CA PHE A 576 17.63 -11.65 -8.76
C PHE A 576 19.05 -12.17 -8.98
N TYR A 577 19.62 -11.81 -10.13
CA TYR A 577 21.01 -12.00 -10.49
C TYR A 577 21.72 -10.65 -10.60
N MET A 578 22.87 -10.53 -9.97
CA MET A 578 23.64 -9.30 -9.81
C MET A 578 25.07 -9.55 -10.28
N PRO A 579 25.40 -9.25 -11.56
CA PRO A 579 26.70 -9.60 -12.12
C PRO A 579 27.86 -8.86 -11.44
N ASP A 580 27.64 -7.62 -11.01
CA ASP A 580 28.67 -6.76 -10.42
C ASP A 580 28.53 -6.64 -8.88
N ALA A 581 28.00 -7.69 -8.21
CA ALA A 581 27.78 -7.68 -6.77
C ALA A 581 29.11 -7.62 -5.99
N PRO A 582 29.35 -6.58 -5.17
CA PRO A 582 30.54 -6.50 -4.32
C PRO A 582 30.38 -7.39 -3.08
N ALA A 583 31.48 -7.93 -2.56
CA ALA A 583 31.46 -8.66 -1.28
C ALA A 583 30.95 -7.74 -0.15
N PRO A 584 30.05 -8.20 0.75
CA PRO A 584 29.59 -9.58 0.97
C PRO A 584 28.27 -9.95 0.24
N VAL A 585 27.82 -9.16 -0.74
CA VAL A 585 26.55 -9.40 -1.44
C VAL A 585 26.65 -10.68 -2.27
N ASN A 586 25.66 -11.57 -2.11
CA ASN A 586 25.58 -12.77 -2.95
C ASN A 586 25.06 -12.38 -4.35
N PRO A 587 25.76 -12.77 -5.44
CA PRO A 587 25.30 -12.52 -6.80
C PRO A 587 23.91 -13.08 -7.14
N LEU A 588 23.46 -14.12 -6.42
CA LEU A 588 22.12 -14.69 -6.55
C LEU A 588 21.31 -14.46 -5.27
N PHE A 589 20.14 -13.86 -5.42
CA PHE A 589 19.24 -13.56 -4.32
C PHE A 589 17.84 -14.08 -4.60
N PHE A 590 17.29 -14.84 -3.65
CA PHE A 590 15.92 -15.37 -3.70
C PHE A 590 15.11 -14.80 -2.54
N GLU A 591 13.88 -14.40 -2.82
CA GLU A 591 13.01 -13.78 -1.83
C GLU A 591 11.58 -14.31 -1.93
N ILE A 592 11.01 -14.64 -0.78
CA ILE A 592 9.57 -14.89 -0.59
C ILE A 592 9.12 -13.94 0.50
N THR A 593 8.27 -12.98 0.16
CA THR A 593 7.81 -11.96 1.10
C THR A 593 6.40 -11.50 0.73
N THR A 594 5.65 -10.96 1.68
CA THR A 594 4.40 -10.26 1.38
C THR A 594 4.65 -8.77 1.23
N VAL A 595 4.17 -8.19 0.13
CA VAL A 595 4.28 -6.76 -0.16
C VAL A 595 2.91 -6.11 0.00
N VAL A 596 2.89 -4.96 0.66
CA VAL A 596 1.69 -4.16 0.81
C VAL A 596 1.14 -3.73 -0.54
N ASP A 597 -0.16 -3.49 -0.56
CA ASP A 597 -0.88 -3.05 -1.73
C ASP A 597 -0.41 -1.66 -2.22
N PHE A 598 0.32 -1.62 -3.33
CA PHE A 598 0.72 -0.35 -3.93
C PHE A 598 -0.51 0.38 -4.49
N ARG A 599 -0.73 1.59 -3.98
CA ARG A 599 -1.69 2.57 -4.52
C ARG A 599 -0.94 3.87 -4.77
N PHE A 600 -1.40 4.67 -5.73
CA PHE A 600 -0.90 6.03 -5.85
C PHE A 600 -1.19 6.79 -4.54
N ASP A 601 -0.23 7.58 -4.07
CA ASP A 601 -0.53 8.56 -3.02
C ASP A 601 -1.40 9.66 -3.63
N ILE A 602 -2.68 9.61 -3.30
CA ILE A 602 -3.72 10.48 -3.83
C ILE A 602 -4.01 11.69 -2.93
N SER A 603 -3.34 11.81 -1.76
CA SER A 603 -3.60 12.91 -0.84
C SER A 603 -2.71 14.10 -1.18
N ALA A 604 -3.29 15.14 -1.80
CA ALA A 604 -2.53 16.36 -2.10
C ALA A 604 -2.06 17.12 -0.85
N LEU A 605 -2.77 17.05 0.27
CA LEU A 605 -2.40 17.68 1.53
C LEU A 605 -1.97 16.63 2.54
N ARG A 606 -0.80 16.83 3.17
CA ARG A 606 -0.22 15.96 4.20
C ARG A 606 0.58 16.80 5.19
N SER A 607 1.00 16.20 6.30
CA SER A 607 1.86 16.89 7.27
C SER A 607 3.09 17.49 6.57
N PRO A 608 3.40 18.79 6.78
CA PRO A 608 4.63 19.39 6.27
C PRO A 608 5.86 18.64 6.78
N GLN A 609 6.81 18.30 5.92
CA GLN A 609 8.04 17.60 6.32
C GLN A 609 9.26 18.23 5.66
N PHE A 610 10.45 17.98 6.23
CA PHE A 610 11.68 18.23 5.51
C PHE A 610 11.78 17.29 4.30
N LEU A 611 12.41 17.76 3.22
CA LEU A 611 12.71 16.91 2.08
C LEU A 611 13.68 15.82 2.56
N GLN A 612 13.25 14.56 2.45
CA GLN A 612 13.97 13.44 3.05
C GLN A 612 15.22 13.09 2.25
N PHE A 613 16.34 12.87 2.94
CA PHE A 613 17.58 12.39 2.36
C PHE A 613 17.88 10.98 2.88
N ARG A 614 17.32 9.95 2.24
CA ARG A 614 17.53 8.53 2.56
C ARG A 614 17.24 7.61 1.37
#